data_AF-A0A2V9QX61-F1
#
_entry.id   AF-A0A2V9QX61-F1
#
_cell.length_a   1.000
_cell.length_b   1.000
_cell.length_c   1.000
_cell.angle_alpha   90.00
_cell.angle_beta   90.00
_cell.angle_gamma   90.00
#
_symmetry.space_group_name_H-M   'P 1'
#
loop_
_entity.id
_entity.type
_entity.pdbx_description
1 polymer ?
#
loop_
_entity_poly.entity_id
_entity_poly.type
_entity_poly.pdbx_seq_one_letter_code
_entity_poly.pdbx_strand_id
1 'polypeptide(L)' 'MPSVNLRQLRDTRRLKSWLRAGKTVELKERDRIIARIVPEMSEQSPVKWPDFDTLAKEILGDRVLPGSDLLIEERGRY' A
#
# COMPACT_ATOMS: atom_id res chain seq x y z
N MET A 1 -14.14 -10.48 -4.05
CA MET A 1 -14.03 -9.37 -5.03
C MET A 1 -15.41 -8.74 -5.19
N PRO A 2 -15.54 -7.40 -5.15
CA PRO A 2 -16.83 -6.74 -5.37
C PRO A 2 -17.32 -7.00 -6.81
N SER A 3 -18.61 -7.33 -6.95
CA SER A 3 -19.25 -7.51 -8.26
C SER A 3 -20.45 -6.58 -8.39
N VAL A 4 -20.63 -5.98 -9.56
CA VAL A 4 -21.71 -5.05 -9.86
C VAL A 4 -22.49 -5.52 -11.09
N ASN A 5 -23.81 -5.41 -11.04
CA ASN A 5 -24.64 -5.71 -12.22
C ASN A 5 -24.59 -4.52 -13.19
N LEU A 6 -24.68 -4.78 -14.51
CA LEU A 6 -24.70 -3.73 -15.54
C LEU A 6 -25.74 -2.63 -15.26
N ARG A 7 -26.91 -2.99 -14.70
CA ARG A 7 -27.96 -2.04 -14.32
C ARG A 7 -27.53 -1.05 -13.22
N GLN A 8 -26.63 -1.47 -12.34
CA GLN A 8 -26.13 -0.68 -11.22
C GLN A 8 -25.01 0.28 -11.64
N LEU A 9 -24.46 0.17 -12.85
CA LEU A 9 -23.47 1.12 -13.38
C LEU A 9 -24.01 2.54 -13.55
N ARG A 10 -25.34 2.70 -13.61
CA ARG A 10 -25.98 4.02 -13.57
C ARG A 10 -25.67 4.77 -12.27
N ASP A 11 -25.54 4.07 -11.14
CA ASP A 11 -25.07 4.66 -9.89
C ASP A 11 -23.54 4.56 -9.78
N THR A 12 -22.87 5.61 -10.23
CA THR A 12 -21.42 5.65 -10.26
C THR A 12 -20.77 5.89 -8.91
N ARG A 13 -21.52 6.26 -7.84
CA ARG A 13 -20.90 6.59 -6.53
C ARG A 13 -20.18 5.40 -5.93
N ARG A 14 -20.87 4.26 -5.81
CA ARG A 14 -20.30 3.03 -5.26
C ARG A 14 -19.13 2.52 -6.08
N LEU A 15 -19.26 2.57 -7.41
CA LEU A 15 -18.20 2.15 -8.33
C LEU A 15 -16.94 3.01 -8.16
N LYS A 16 -17.10 4.35 -8.13
CA LYS A 16 -15.98 5.29 -7.91
C LYS A 16 -15.30 5.03 -6.57
N SER A 17 -16.05 4.74 -5.50
CA SER A 17 -15.48 4.41 -4.20
C SER A 17 -14.63 3.13 -4.25
N TRP A 18 -15.07 2.08 -4.94
CA TRP A 18 -14.27 0.85 -5.07
C TRP A 18 -13.03 1.03 -5.96
N LEU A 19 -13.16 1.76 -7.06
CA LEU A 19 -12.03 2.04 -7.96
C LEU A 19 -10.96 2.89 -7.27
N ARG A 20 -11.35 3.92 -6.51
CA ARG A 20 -10.40 4.72 -5.71
C ARG A 20 -9.73 3.91 -4.60
N ALA A 21 -10.40 2.90 -4.08
CA ALA A 21 -9.82 1.98 -3.09
C ALA A 21 -8.87 0.95 -3.72
N GLY A 22 -8.58 1.03 -5.03
CA GLY A 22 -7.71 0.08 -5.72
C GLY A 22 -8.33 -1.31 -5.89
N LYS A 23 -9.65 -1.46 -5.72
CA LYS A 23 -10.32 -2.75 -5.83
C LYS A 23 -10.78 -3.00 -7.28
N THR A 24 -10.42 -4.16 -7.82
CA THR A 24 -10.97 -4.67 -9.07
C THR A 24 -12.44 -5.02 -8.90
N VAL A 25 -13.29 -4.52 -9.79
CA VAL A 25 -14.74 -4.75 -9.77
C VAL A 25 -15.14 -5.64 -10.93
N GLU A 26 -15.87 -6.72 -10.65
CA GLU A 26 -16.41 -7.57 -11.70
C GLU A 26 -17.75 -7.03 -12.22
N LEU A 27 -17.89 -6.92 -13.53
CA LEU A 27 -19.11 -6.57 -14.21
C LEU A 27 -19.90 -7.84 -14.50
N LYS A 28 -21.13 -7.93 -13.98
CA LYS A 28 -22.03 -9.05 -14.21
C LYS A 28 -23.26 -8.63 -15.01
N GLU A 29 -23.68 -9.49 -15.91
CA GLU A 29 -25.00 -9.44 -16.53
C GLU A 29 -25.74 -10.73 -16.18
N ARG A 30 -26.82 -10.58 -15.40
CA ARG A 30 -27.51 -11.70 -14.75
C ARG A 30 -26.51 -12.53 -13.94
N ASP A 31 -26.28 -13.78 -14.32
CA ASP A 31 -25.35 -14.71 -13.66
C ASP A 31 -24.00 -14.86 -14.36
N ARG A 32 -23.75 -14.08 -15.44
CA ARG A 32 -22.50 -14.16 -16.19
C ARG A 32 -21.61 -12.95 -15.93
N ILE A 33 -20.32 -13.21 -15.74
CA ILE A 33 -19.30 -12.16 -15.70
C ILE A 33 -18.96 -11.79 -17.14
N ILE A 34 -19.11 -10.51 -17.48
CA ILE A 34 -18.89 -10.00 -18.84
C ILE A 34 -17.60 -9.18 -18.95
N ALA A 35 -17.17 -8.55 -17.87
CA ALA A 35 -15.96 -7.73 -17.85
C ALA A 35 -15.41 -7.58 -16.43
N ARG A 36 -14.19 -7.05 -16.32
CA ARG A 36 -13.59 -6.61 -15.06
C ARG A 36 -13.11 -5.18 -15.24
N ILE A 37 -13.50 -4.30 -14.33
CA ILE A 37 -12.97 -2.94 -14.26
C ILE A 37 -11.80 -2.98 -13.31
N VAL A 38 -10.60 -2.82 -13.88
CA VAL A 38 -9.35 -2.68 -13.14
C VAL A 38 -9.14 -1.18 -12.94
N PRO A 39 -8.96 -0.70 -11.70
CA PRO A 39 -8.63 0.69 -11.48
C PRO A 39 -7.28 1.00 -12.10
N GLU A 40 -7.15 2.19 -12.67
CA GLU A 40 -5.85 2.74 -13.03
C GLU A 40 -5.06 2.90 -11.73
N MET A 41 -4.09 2.02 -11.53
CA MET A 41 -3.17 2.12 -10.41
C MET A 41 -2.30 3.32 -10.74
N SER A 42 -2.51 4.45 -10.05
CA SER A 42 -1.53 5.53 -10.09
C SER A 42 -0.22 4.86 -9.71
N GLU A 43 0.76 4.85 -10.63
CA GLU A 43 2.09 4.31 -10.34
C GLU A 43 2.48 4.89 -8.99
N GLN A 44 2.52 4.03 -7.97
CA GLN A 44 3.04 4.43 -6.68
C GLN A 44 4.47 4.78 -7.01
N SER A 45 4.75 6.08 -7.11
CA SER A 45 6.08 6.56 -7.48
C SER A 45 7.04 5.78 -6.61
N PRO A 46 8.02 5.07 -7.20
CA PRO A 46 8.87 4.17 -6.45
C PRO A 46 9.34 4.95 -5.24
N VAL A 47 8.94 4.50 -4.04
CA VAL A 47 9.27 5.20 -2.81
C VAL A 47 10.78 5.24 -2.81
N LYS A 48 11.33 6.45 -2.98
CA LYS A 48 12.77 6.64 -2.99
C LYS A 48 13.21 6.38 -1.57
N TRP A 49 13.58 5.14 -1.30
CA TRP A 49 14.20 4.76 -0.04
C TRP A 49 15.43 5.65 0.13
N PRO A 50 15.54 6.36 1.26
CA PRO A 50 16.73 7.13 1.50
C PRO A 50 17.92 6.19 1.62
N ASP A 51 19.09 6.67 1.23
CA ASP A 51 20.34 5.96 1.49
C ASP A 51 20.59 5.97 3.00
N PHE A 52 20.35 4.82 3.62
CA PHE A 52 20.50 4.63 5.06
C PHE A 52 21.95 4.78 5.51
N ASP A 53 22.93 4.43 4.67
CA ASP A 53 24.35 4.55 5.02
C ASP A 53 24.77 6.02 4.99
N THR A 54 24.30 6.79 4.00
CA THR A 54 24.53 8.23 3.94
C THR A 54 23.85 8.94 5.10
N LEU A 55 22.58 8.62 5.40
CA LEU A 55 21.87 9.16 6.56
C LEU A 55 22.54 8.80 7.88
N ALA A 56 22.97 7.55 8.04
CA ALA A 56 23.68 7.11 9.24
C ALA A 56 24.99 7.88 9.41
N LYS A 57 25.77 8.07 8.35
CA LYS A 57 27.01 8.88 8.39
C LYS A 57 26.74 10.36 8.68
N GLU A 58 25.67 10.94 8.16
CA GLU A 58 25.33 12.34 8.45
C GLU A 58 24.90 12.53 9.92
N ILE A 59 24.13 11.59 10.46
CA ILE A 59 23.57 11.69 11.82
C ILE A 59 24.58 11.25 12.89
N LEU A 60 25.30 10.14 12.65
CA LEU A 60 26.19 9.49 13.62
C LEU A 60 27.67 9.76 13.34
N GLY A 61 28.03 10.29 12.16
CA GLY A 61 29.41 10.40 11.72
C GLY A 61 30.04 9.02 11.52
N ASP A 62 31.31 8.88 11.93
CA ASP A 62 32.00 7.60 11.98
C ASP A 62 31.75 6.82 13.29
N ARG A 63 30.80 7.28 14.13
CA ARG A 63 30.53 6.64 15.43
C ARG A 63 29.60 5.45 15.23
N VAL A 64 30.13 4.25 15.39
CA VAL A 64 29.32 3.04 15.54
C VAL A 64 28.79 2.99 16.97
N LEU A 65 27.52 3.34 17.16
CA LEU A 65 26.86 3.20 18.45
C LEU A 65 26.22 1.80 18.55
N PRO A 66 26.57 1.00 19.57
CA PRO A 66 25.88 -0.26 19.86
C PRO A 66 24.53 0.05 20.54
N GLY A 67 23.63 0.69 19.80
CA GLY A 67 22.35 1.16 20.34
C GLY A 67 21.46 0.02 20.83
N SER A 68 21.54 -1.15 20.20
CA SER A 68 20.87 -2.37 20.66
C SER A 68 21.42 -2.86 21.99
N ASP A 69 22.73 -2.83 22.18
CA ASP A 69 23.37 -3.43 23.35
C ASP A 69 23.11 -2.58 24.59
N LEU A 70 23.17 -1.24 24.45
CA LEU A 70 22.78 -0.29 25.50
C LEU A 70 21.30 -0.46 25.91
N LEU A 71 20.41 -0.66 24.93
CA LEU A 71 18.99 -0.89 25.20
C LEU A 71 18.72 -2.26 25.84
N ILE A 72 19.50 -3.28 25.51
CA ILE A 72 19.40 -4.62 26.10
C ILE A 72 19.87 -4.58 27.56
N GLU A 73 20.98 -3.89 27.84
CA GLU A 73 21.47 -3.65 29.21
C GLU A 73 20.44 -2.87 30.04
N GLU A 74 19.85 -1.80 29.49
CA GLU A 74 18.85 -0.99 30.20
C GLU A 74 17.53 -1.74 30.45
N ARG A 75 17.09 -2.59 29.51
CA ARG A 75 15.84 -3.35 29.65
C ARG A 75 15.94 -4.54 30.60
N GLY A 76 17.14 -4.91 31.06
CA GLY A 76 17.34 -5.95 32.07
C GLY A 76 16.69 -7.29 31.75
N ARG A 77 16.45 -7.61 30.47
CA ARG A 77 15.85 -8.88 30.06
C ARG A 77 16.95 -9.91 29.82
N TYR A 78 17.35 -10.55 30.90
CA TYR A 78 17.96 -11.89 30.90
C TYR A 78 17.04 -12.85 31.64
#